data_AF-A0A1F8EKY7-F1
#
_entry.id   AF-A0A1F8EKY7-F1
#
_cell.length_a   1.000
_cell.length_b   1.000
_cell.length_c   1.000
_cell.angle_alpha   90.00
_cell.angle_beta   90.00
_cell.angle_gamma   90.00
#
_symmetry.space_group_name_H-M   'P 1'
#
loop_
_entity.id
_entity.type
_entity.pdbx_description
1 polymer ?
#
loop_
_entity_poly.entity_id
_entity_poly.type
_entity_poly.pdbx_seq_one_letter_code
_entity_poly.pdbx_strand_id
1 'polypeptide(L)'
;MERERIPRVDDFLRRIKAPGVIVPDSAKDFGMYERMDQAFEGLHDRLEELRRNYGRLGYSAQNLMSDLSKAFIEATQNGDEEDMAFFDHDMDVLTEGFEEVTAEGEIAEVGNRFSRTIWQERHEAELFNRIWSVIIGVTDQIPNLTPWQTFGSKGGNVQAFLYGYLDVVSELAKAVTDEQSKISTVEEEFRLFERYLAVASSIALKLSEYRHVPGYVINNAYGRWAAYTTKLRTVYGTIAHVRREYNLRRSIQRMIKATITRLEDDGR
;
A
#
# COMPACT_ATOMS: atom_id res chain seq x y z
N MET A 1 -72.91 -37.12 0.12
CA MET A 1 -71.62 -36.42 -0.01
C MET A 1 -71.26 -36.37 -1.48
N GLU A 2 -71.69 -35.33 -2.17
CA GLU A 2 -71.27 -35.06 -3.54
C GLU A 2 -69.82 -34.60 -3.53
N ARG A 3 -68.97 -35.29 -4.28
CA ARG A 3 -67.58 -34.85 -4.51
C ARG A 3 -67.65 -33.62 -5.42
N GLU A 4 -67.19 -32.47 -4.92
CA GLU A 4 -66.96 -31.29 -5.75
C GLU A 4 -66.08 -31.68 -6.96
N ARG A 5 -66.58 -31.38 -8.17
CA ARG A 5 -65.82 -31.57 -9.41
C ARG A 5 -64.68 -30.56 -9.42
N ILE A 6 -63.47 -31.03 -9.10
CA ILE A 6 -62.23 -30.27 -9.27
C ILE A 6 -62.08 -29.94 -10.78
N PRO A 7 -61.92 -28.67 -11.17
CA PRO A 7 -61.68 -28.29 -12.56
C PRO A 7 -60.45 -29.02 -13.10
N ARG A 8 -60.55 -29.65 -14.27
CA ARG A 8 -59.41 -30.29 -14.93
C ARG A 8 -58.44 -29.20 -15.41
N VAL A 9 -57.14 -29.43 -15.20
CA VAL A 9 -56.03 -28.59 -15.67
C VAL A 9 -56.12 -28.28 -17.17
N ASP A 10 -56.72 -29.20 -17.95
CA ASP A 10 -56.92 -29.05 -19.40
C ASP A 10 -57.84 -27.86 -19.78
N ASP A 11 -58.78 -27.47 -18.92
CA ASP A 11 -59.66 -26.32 -19.18
C ASP A 11 -58.96 -24.98 -18.96
N PHE A 12 -57.94 -24.94 -18.11
CA PHE A 12 -57.06 -23.78 -17.93
C PHE A 12 -56.14 -23.60 -19.15
N LEU A 13 -55.54 -24.69 -19.64
CA LEU A 13 -54.64 -24.66 -20.79
C LEU A 13 -55.36 -24.32 -22.10
N ARG A 14 -56.66 -24.64 -22.24
CA ARG A 14 -57.47 -24.25 -23.41
C ARG A 14 -57.84 -22.75 -23.46
N ARG A 15 -57.83 -22.04 -22.32
CA ARG A 15 -57.97 -20.56 -22.29
C ARG A 15 -56.70 -19.85 -22.75
N ILE A 16 -55.55 -20.52 -22.64
CA ILE A 16 -54.26 -20.08 -23.20
C ILE A 16 -54.16 -20.57 -24.65
N LYS A 17 -55.22 -20.40 -25.45
CA LYS A 17 -55.16 -20.68 -26.89
C LYS A 17 -54.56 -19.47 -27.59
N ALA A 18 -53.38 -19.72 -28.15
CA ALA A 18 -52.46 -18.80 -28.80
C ALA A 18 -51.80 -17.82 -27.82
N PRO A 19 -50.66 -18.17 -27.19
CA PRO A 19 -49.67 -17.12 -26.98
C PRO A 19 -49.48 -16.48 -28.35
N GLY A 20 -49.94 -15.25 -28.51
CA GLY A 20 -49.56 -14.48 -29.69
C GLY A 20 -48.05 -14.54 -29.72
N VAL A 21 -47.50 -15.21 -30.73
CA VAL A 21 -46.09 -15.05 -31.04
C VAL A 21 -45.97 -13.56 -31.28
N ILE A 22 -45.46 -12.83 -30.29
CA ILE A 22 -45.04 -11.46 -30.47
C ILE A 22 -43.85 -11.60 -31.40
N VAL A 23 -44.13 -11.52 -32.70
CA VAL A 23 -43.10 -11.33 -33.71
C VAL A 23 -42.45 -10.01 -33.32
N PRO A 24 -41.13 -9.98 -33.02
CA PRO A 24 -40.43 -8.75 -32.69
C PRO A 24 -40.77 -7.69 -33.73
N ASP A 25 -41.20 -6.52 -33.28
CA ASP A 25 -41.52 -5.42 -34.18
C ASP A 25 -40.19 -4.95 -34.76
N SER A 26 -39.96 -5.27 -36.03
CA SER A 26 -38.67 -5.02 -36.65
C SER A 26 -38.24 -3.54 -36.59
N ALA A 27 -39.18 -2.59 -36.51
CA ALA A 27 -38.86 -1.17 -36.43
C ALA A 27 -38.53 -0.71 -35.00
N LYS A 28 -39.17 -1.29 -33.97
CA LYS A 28 -38.92 -0.95 -32.56
C LYS A 28 -37.76 -1.72 -31.97
N ASP A 29 -37.67 -3.03 -32.27
CA ASP A 29 -36.71 -3.94 -31.65
C ASP A 29 -35.34 -3.86 -32.34
N PHE A 30 -35.27 -3.69 -33.68
CA PHE A 30 -33.98 -3.44 -34.36
C PHE A 30 -33.52 -1.99 -34.22
N GLY A 31 -34.44 -1.01 -34.12
CA GLY A 31 -34.06 0.37 -33.81
C GLY A 31 -33.42 0.51 -32.41
N MET A 32 -33.72 -0.40 -31.48
CA MET A 32 -33.04 -0.47 -30.19
C MET A 32 -31.61 -1.04 -30.31
N TYR A 33 -31.39 -2.07 -31.14
CA TYR A 33 -30.05 -2.59 -31.44
C TYR A 33 -29.20 -1.59 -32.22
N GLU A 34 -29.78 -0.88 -33.20
CA GLU A 34 -29.09 0.18 -33.94
C GLU A 34 -28.71 1.36 -33.03
N ARG A 35 -29.56 1.71 -32.06
CA ARG A 35 -29.23 2.69 -31.01
C ARG A 35 -28.18 2.17 -30.03
N MET A 36 -28.15 0.87 -29.73
CA MET A 36 -27.08 0.26 -28.94
C MET A 36 -25.77 0.28 -29.72
N ASP A 37 -25.78 -0.09 -31.00
CA ASP A 37 -24.60 -0.06 -31.87
C ASP A 37 -24.06 1.38 -32.01
N GLN A 38 -24.93 2.38 -32.20
CA GLN A 38 -24.56 3.80 -32.15
C GLN A 38 -24.02 4.24 -30.77
N ALA A 39 -24.55 3.70 -29.67
CA ALA A 39 -24.05 3.99 -28.32
C ALA A 39 -22.72 3.28 -28.01
N PHE A 40 -22.42 2.18 -28.71
CA PHE A 40 -21.18 1.43 -28.63
C PHE A 40 -20.16 1.82 -29.71
N GLU A 41 -20.58 2.67 -30.67
CA GLU A 41 -19.73 3.18 -31.73
C GLU A 41 -18.58 3.99 -31.12
N GLY A 42 -17.35 3.59 -31.41
CA GLY A 42 -16.15 4.14 -30.78
C GLY A 42 -15.89 3.71 -29.34
N LEU A 43 -16.80 3.00 -28.66
CA LEU A 43 -16.54 2.48 -27.30
C LEU A 43 -15.43 1.43 -27.31
N HIS A 44 -15.41 0.53 -28.30
CA HIS A 44 -14.36 -0.48 -28.41
C HIS A 44 -12.98 0.16 -28.56
N ASP A 45 -12.85 1.14 -29.46
CA ASP A 45 -11.60 1.85 -29.69
C ASP A 45 -11.17 2.65 -28.46
N ARG A 46 -12.12 3.30 -27.78
CA ARG A 46 -11.83 4.02 -26.53
C ARG A 46 -11.43 3.07 -25.40
N LEU A 47 -12.08 1.92 -25.25
CA LEU A 47 -11.70 0.93 -24.23
C LEU A 47 -10.33 0.32 -24.53
N GLU A 48 -10.00 0.09 -25.79
CA GLU A 48 -8.68 -0.40 -26.21
C GLU A 48 -7.59 0.65 -26.00
N GLU A 49 -7.87 1.93 -26.28
CA GLU A 49 -6.99 3.06 -25.95
C GLU A 49 -6.73 3.14 -24.45
N LEU A 50 -7.78 3.14 -23.63
CA LEU A 50 -7.68 3.15 -22.16
C LEU A 50 -6.89 1.95 -21.64
N ARG A 51 -7.09 0.76 -22.21
CA ARG A 51 -6.33 -0.46 -21.85
C ARG A 51 -4.85 -0.31 -22.17
N ARG A 52 -4.50 0.26 -23.34
CA ARG A 52 -3.11 0.51 -23.74
C ARG A 52 -2.45 1.55 -22.86
N ASN A 53 -3.14 2.65 -22.55
CA ASN A 53 -2.64 3.71 -21.68
C ASN A 53 -2.47 3.20 -20.24
N TYR A 54 -3.42 2.41 -19.73
CA TYR A 54 -3.30 1.71 -18.45
C TYR A 54 -2.04 0.83 -18.40
N GLY A 55 -1.73 0.12 -19.49
CA GLY A 55 -0.52 -0.67 -19.63
C GLY A 55 0.77 0.16 -19.71
N ARG A 56 0.80 1.20 -20.56
CA ARG A 56 2.02 1.97 -20.82
C ARG A 56 2.29 2.99 -19.73
N LEU A 57 1.35 3.89 -19.47
CA LEU A 57 1.52 5.00 -18.53
C LEU A 57 1.44 4.51 -17.08
N GLY A 58 0.45 3.67 -16.78
CA GLY A 58 0.24 3.11 -15.43
C GLY A 58 1.47 2.37 -14.88
N TYR A 59 1.96 1.38 -15.62
CA TYR A 59 3.14 0.61 -15.18
C TYR A 59 4.44 1.42 -15.23
N SER A 60 4.63 2.29 -16.22
CA SER A 60 5.84 3.12 -16.29
C SER A 60 5.92 4.08 -15.12
N ALA A 61 4.82 4.76 -14.78
CA ALA A 61 4.76 5.65 -13.63
C ALA A 61 4.97 4.89 -12.32
N GLN A 62 4.36 3.71 -12.17
CA GLN A 62 4.57 2.88 -10.99
C GLN A 62 6.03 2.44 -10.81
N ASN A 63 6.67 1.99 -11.89
CA ASN A 63 8.07 1.56 -11.85
C ASN A 63 9.00 2.74 -11.59
N LEU A 64 8.81 3.85 -12.29
CA LEU A 64 9.60 5.06 -12.10
C LEU A 64 9.47 5.59 -10.66
N MET A 65 8.27 5.64 -10.10
CA MET A 65 8.09 6.03 -8.71
C MET A 65 8.81 5.07 -7.75
N SER A 66 8.76 3.76 -8.00
CA SER A 66 9.48 2.77 -7.17
C SER A 66 11.00 2.85 -7.31
N ASP A 67 11.52 3.36 -8.42
CA ASP A 67 12.96 3.56 -8.62
C ASP A 67 13.41 4.87 -7.97
N LEU A 68 12.64 5.95 -8.15
CA LEU A 68 12.87 7.25 -7.50
C LEU A 68 12.77 7.15 -5.97
N SER A 69 11.77 6.43 -5.44
CA SER A 69 11.61 6.25 -3.98
C SER A 69 12.81 5.55 -3.36
N LYS A 70 13.34 4.51 -4.01
CA LYS A 70 14.54 3.79 -3.57
C LYS A 70 15.79 4.66 -3.66
N ALA A 71 15.98 5.37 -4.77
CA ALA A 71 17.11 6.27 -4.95
C ALA A 71 17.11 7.39 -3.90
N PHE A 72 15.94 7.96 -3.61
CA PHE A 72 15.77 8.95 -2.54
C PHE A 72 16.09 8.38 -1.15
N ILE A 73 15.65 7.14 -0.86
CA ILE A 73 15.99 6.46 0.41
C ILE A 73 17.49 6.22 0.53
N GLU A 74 18.15 5.81 -0.54
CA GLU A 74 19.61 5.62 -0.58
C GLU A 74 20.36 6.95 -0.39
N ALA A 75 19.94 8.00 -1.08
CA ALA A 75 20.48 9.35 -0.90
C ALA A 75 20.32 9.84 0.55
N THR A 76 19.15 9.58 1.15
CA THR A 76 18.89 9.85 2.57
C THR A 76 19.89 9.11 3.48
N GLN A 77 20.17 7.83 3.22
CA GLN A 77 21.11 7.05 4.03
C GLN A 77 22.54 7.57 3.92
N ASN A 78 22.91 8.11 2.75
CA ASN A 78 24.23 8.66 2.49
C ASN A 78 24.36 10.14 2.92
N GLY A 79 23.25 10.80 3.28
CA GLY A 79 23.24 12.23 3.60
C GLY A 79 23.49 13.11 2.36
N ASP A 80 23.13 12.62 1.17
CA ASP A 80 23.29 13.36 -0.08
C ASP A 80 22.09 14.30 -0.30
N GLU A 81 22.20 15.52 0.23
CA GLU A 81 21.11 16.50 0.18
C GLU A 81 20.77 16.95 -1.26
N GLU A 82 21.74 16.92 -2.19
CA GLU A 82 21.53 17.32 -3.58
C GLU A 82 20.68 16.27 -4.32
N ASP A 83 21.10 15.01 -4.23
CA ASP A 83 20.36 13.89 -4.82
C ASP A 83 18.98 13.73 -4.17
N MET A 84 18.87 13.92 -2.85
CA MET A 84 17.57 13.94 -2.16
C MET A 84 16.64 14.99 -2.74
N ALA A 85 17.10 16.24 -2.90
CA ALA A 85 16.27 17.31 -3.44
C ALA A 85 15.87 17.06 -4.90
N PHE A 86 16.78 16.48 -5.69
CA PHE A 86 16.52 16.10 -7.08
C PHE A 86 15.43 15.01 -7.16
N PHE A 87 15.57 13.92 -6.42
CA PHE A 87 14.58 12.84 -6.46
C PHE A 87 13.25 13.24 -5.82
N ASP A 88 13.24 14.10 -4.81
CA ASP A 88 12.00 14.65 -4.22
C ASP A 88 11.20 15.44 -5.26
N HIS A 89 11.88 16.29 -6.03
CA HIS A 89 11.28 17.04 -7.12
C HIS A 89 10.72 16.13 -8.22
N ASP A 90 11.49 15.15 -8.68
CA ASP A 90 11.06 14.21 -9.73
C ASP A 90 9.85 13.37 -9.29
N MET A 91 9.80 12.96 -8.01
CA MET A 91 8.64 12.27 -7.45
C MET A 91 7.40 13.17 -7.41
N ASP A 92 7.54 14.46 -7.10
CA ASP A 92 6.43 15.41 -7.10
C ASP A 92 5.91 15.65 -8.53
N VAL A 93 6.80 15.90 -9.49
CA VAL A 93 6.44 16.06 -10.91
C VAL A 93 5.74 14.82 -11.45
N LEU A 94 6.23 13.62 -11.11
CA LEU A 94 5.60 12.36 -11.51
C LEU A 94 4.19 12.21 -10.92
N THR A 95 4.01 12.61 -9.66
CA THR A 95 2.71 12.52 -8.99
C THR A 95 1.71 13.48 -9.62
N GLU A 96 2.10 14.74 -9.84
CA GLU A 96 1.27 15.76 -10.50
C GLU A 96 0.88 15.33 -11.92
N GLY A 97 1.86 14.94 -12.75
CA GLY A 97 1.59 14.49 -14.11
C GLY A 97 0.72 13.23 -14.17
N PHE A 98 0.84 12.32 -13.21
CA PHE A 98 -0.03 11.15 -13.14
C PHE A 98 -1.47 11.50 -12.78
N GLU A 99 -1.67 12.50 -11.90
CA GLU A 99 -2.99 13.00 -11.54
C GLU A 99 -3.67 13.74 -12.69
N GLU A 100 -2.94 14.55 -13.45
CA GLU A 100 -3.44 15.21 -14.66
C GLU A 100 -3.94 14.19 -15.69
N VAL A 101 -3.10 13.22 -16.06
CA VAL A 101 -3.43 12.14 -17.01
C VAL A 101 -4.64 11.32 -16.54
N THR A 102 -4.79 11.13 -15.22
CA THR A 102 -5.95 10.44 -14.64
C THR A 102 -7.21 11.31 -14.72
N ALA A 103 -7.11 12.62 -14.41
CA ALA A 103 -8.22 13.56 -14.43
C ALA A 103 -8.76 13.83 -15.85
N GLU A 104 -7.88 13.81 -16.85
CA GLU A 104 -8.22 13.88 -18.28
C GLU A 104 -8.86 12.59 -18.81
N GLY A 105 -8.89 11.53 -17.99
CA GLY A 105 -9.48 10.26 -18.34
C GLY A 105 -8.68 9.49 -19.38
N GLU A 106 -7.37 9.75 -19.51
CA GLU A 106 -6.47 9.00 -20.41
C GLU A 106 -6.19 7.59 -19.89
N ILE A 107 -6.32 7.38 -18.57
CA ILE A 107 -6.22 6.09 -17.90
C ILE A 107 -7.57 5.76 -17.28
N ALA A 108 -8.05 4.53 -17.46
CA ALA A 108 -9.28 4.09 -16.83
C ALA A 108 -9.17 4.15 -15.29
N GLU A 109 -10.11 4.84 -14.64
CA GLU A 109 -10.19 4.94 -13.17
C GLU A 109 -10.40 3.60 -12.46
N VAL A 110 -10.69 2.52 -13.21
CA VAL A 110 -11.07 1.21 -12.68
C VAL A 110 -9.92 0.61 -11.85
N GLY A 111 -9.98 0.84 -10.54
CA GLY A 111 -9.22 0.10 -9.54
C GLY A 111 -8.08 0.83 -8.85
N ASN A 112 -7.83 2.13 -9.10
CA ASN A 112 -6.89 3.01 -8.36
C ASN A 112 -5.62 2.29 -7.83
N ARG A 113 -5.05 1.36 -8.62
CA ARG A 113 -3.93 0.54 -8.17
C ARG A 113 -2.64 1.32 -8.29
N PHE A 114 -2.44 1.94 -9.45
CA PHE A 114 -1.23 2.68 -9.77
C PHE A 114 -1.12 3.95 -8.93
N SER A 115 -2.15 4.80 -8.91
CA SER A 115 -2.17 5.98 -8.02
C SER A 115 -1.94 5.58 -6.56
N ARG A 116 -2.60 4.53 -6.05
CA ARG A 116 -2.27 4.00 -4.71
C ARG A 116 -0.80 3.64 -4.55
N THR A 117 -0.21 2.88 -5.48
CA THR A 117 1.20 2.48 -5.37
C THR A 117 2.14 3.68 -5.47
N ILE A 118 1.88 4.63 -6.37
CA ILE A 118 2.66 5.86 -6.52
C ILE A 118 2.65 6.65 -5.21
N TRP A 119 1.45 6.90 -4.67
CA TRP A 119 1.28 7.60 -3.40
C TRP A 119 1.86 6.84 -2.20
N GLN A 120 1.85 5.50 -2.24
CA GLN A 120 2.43 4.67 -1.18
C GLN A 120 3.96 4.82 -1.14
N GLU A 121 4.61 4.68 -2.30
CA GLU A 121 6.06 4.77 -2.46
C GLU A 121 6.58 6.18 -2.13
N ARG A 122 5.89 7.23 -2.61
CA ARG A 122 6.18 8.62 -2.23
C ARG A 122 6.13 8.82 -0.72
N HIS A 123 5.08 8.30 -0.08
CA HIS A 123 4.88 8.47 1.36
C HIS A 123 5.92 7.70 2.18
N GLU A 124 6.26 6.49 1.74
CA GLU A 124 7.31 5.68 2.35
C GLU A 124 8.66 6.40 2.34
N ALA A 125 9.06 6.95 1.19
CA ALA A 125 10.29 7.73 1.05
C ALA A 125 10.31 8.97 1.97
N GLU A 126 9.20 9.72 2.01
CA GLU A 126 9.04 10.88 2.90
C GLU A 126 9.17 10.50 4.38
N LEU A 127 8.49 9.41 4.79
CA LEU A 127 8.57 8.90 6.16
C LEU A 127 9.98 8.44 6.50
N PHE A 128 10.65 7.75 5.57
CA PHE A 128 12.01 7.26 5.76
C PHE A 128 12.95 8.43 6.07
N ASN A 129 12.97 9.46 5.22
CA ASN A 129 13.82 10.64 5.41
C ASN A 129 13.61 11.31 6.77
N ARG A 130 12.35 11.55 7.15
CA ARG A 130 12.03 12.17 8.44
C ARG A 130 12.49 11.34 9.64
N ILE A 131 12.37 10.01 9.54
CA ILE A 131 12.64 9.09 10.65
C ILE A 131 14.12 8.71 10.75
N TRP A 132 14.82 8.60 9.62
CA TRP A 132 16.17 8.04 9.56
C TRP A 132 17.14 8.76 10.48
N SER A 133 17.12 10.10 10.47
CA SER A 133 17.95 10.95 11.34
C SER A 133 17.76 10.66 12.83
N VAL A 134 16.55 10.24 13.24
CA VAL A 134 16.29 9.82 14.62
C VAL A 134 16.96 8.49 14.92
N ILE A 135 16.87 7.53 13.99
CA ILE A 135 17.44 6.19 14.17
C ILE A 135 18.97 6.26 14.29
N ILE A 136 19.64 6.97 13.39
CA ILE A 136 21.11 7.14 13.43
C ILE A 136 21.54 8.09 14.56
N GLY A 137 20.63 8.89 15.12
CA GLY A 137 20.90 9.71 16.30
C GLY A 137 21.47 11.08 16.03
N VAL A 138 21.25 11.60 14.83
CA VAL A 138 21.51 13.00 14.49
C VAL A 138 20.56 13.91 15.29
N THR A 139 19.36 13.43 15.60
CA THR A 139 18.37 14.14 16.42
C THR A 139 17.58 13.18 17.31
N ASP A 140 17.21 13.62 18.51
CA ASP A 140 16.25 12.90 19.37
C ASP A 140 14.80 13.38 19.15
N GLN A 141 14.60 14.39 18.30
CA GLN A 141 13.26 14.91 18.02
C GLN A 141 12.49 13.95 17.12
N ILE A 142 11.39 13.42 17.64
CA ILE A 142 10.45 12.65 16.84
C ILE A 142 9.79 13.61 15.83
N PRO A 143 9.93 13.38 14.52
CA PRO A 143 9.37 14.27 13.51
C PRO A 143 7.84 14.29 13.59
N ASN A 144 7.24 15.44 13.31
CA ASN A 144 5.81 15.50 13.03
C ASN A 144 5.57 14.77 11.71
N LEU A 145 4.94 13.60 11.79
CA LEU A 145 4.60 12.79 10.63
C LEU A 145 3.35 13.37 9.95
N THR A 146 3.29 13.24 8.63
CA THR A 146 2.21 13.82 7.82
C THR A 146 0.86 13.23 8.27
N PRO A 147 -0.10 14.07 8.72
CA PRO A 147 -1.41 13.59 9.14
C PRO A 147 -2.25 13.21 7.92
N TRP A 148 -3.20 12.29 8.11
CA TRP A 148 -4.08 11.78 7.06
C TRP A 148 -4.78 12.89 6.27
N GLN A 149 -5.22 13.95 6.95
CA GLN A 149 -5.94 15.07 6.35
C GLN A 149 -5.10 15.80 5.30
N THR A 150 -3.81 16.00 5.59
CA THR A 150 -2.87 16.64 4.66
C THR A 150 -2.54 15.69 3.50
N PHE A 151 -2.35 14.41 3.78
CA PHE A 151 -2.10 13.41 2.74
C PHE A 151 -3.27 13.28 1.75
N GLY A 152 -4.50 13.22 2.27
CA GLY A 152 -5.72 13.16 1.46
C GLY A 152 -5.96 14.41 0.61
N SER A 153 -5.59 15.59 1.11
CA SER A 153 -5.73 16.84 0.35
C SER A 153 -4.81 16.95 -0.87
N LYS A 154 -3.77 16.12 -0.94
CA LYS A 154 -2.82 16.08 -2.06
C LYS A 154 -3.18 15.05 -3.13
N GLY A 155 -4.26 14.27 -2.97
CA GLY A 155 -4.63 13.18 -3.88
C GLY A 155 -4.31 11.76 -3.36
N GLY A 156 -3.63 11.67 -2.21
CA GLY A 156 -3.33 10.42 -1.55
C GLY A 156 -4.58 9.70 -1.01
N ASN A 157 -4.62 8.37 -1.14
CA ASN A 157 -5.72 7.55 -0.60
C ASN A 157 -5.32 6.82 0.70
N VAL A 158 -6.31 6.38 1.49
CA VAL A 158 -6.04 5.85 2.83
C VAL A 158 -5.26 4.54 2.81
N GLN A 159 -5.35 3.79 1.71
CA GLN A 159 -4.56 2.57 1.57
C GLN A 159 -3.09 2.91 1.37
N ALA A 160 -2.79 3.86 0.49
CA ALA A 160 -1.44 4.35 0.25
C ALA A 160 -0.81 4.89 1.54
N PHE A 161 -1.58 5.70 2.28
CA PHE A 161 -1.18 6.21 3.60
C PHE A 161 -0.82 5.07 4.56
N LEU A 162 -1.75 4.14 4.80
CA LEU A 162 -1.53 3.03 5.74
C LEU A 162 -0.43 2.07 5.30
N TYR A 163 -0.24 1.87 3.99
CA TYR A 163 0.79 0.98 3.48
C TYR A 163 2.17 1.63 3.52
N GLY A 164 2.30 2.95 3.29
CA GLY A 164 3.57 3.69 3.42
C GLY A 164 4.15 3.60 4.85
N TYR A 165 3.38 4.03 5.86
CA TYR A 165 3.10 3.23 7.05
C TYR A 165 3.96 1.99 7.37
N LEU A 166 3.52 0.89 6.78
CA LEU A 166 3.99 -0.45 7.08
C LEU A 166 5.28 -0.76 6.34
N ASP A 167 5.42 -0.25 5.12
CA ASP A 167 6.55 -0.55 4.25
C ASP A 167 7.82 0.17 4.75
N VAL A 168 7.71 1.41 5.26
CA VAL A 168 8.85 2.13 5.87
C VAL A 168 9.47 1.36 7.04
N VAL A 169 8.70 0.59 7.81
CA VAL A 169 9.26 -0.22 8.91
C VAL A 169 10.23 -1.29 8.36
N SER A 170 9.91 -1.86 7.20
CA SER A 170 10.76 -2.88 6.59
C SER A 170 12.00 -2.25 5.95
N GLU A 171 11.90 -1.08 5.32
CA GLU A 171 13.07 -0.38 4.77
C GLU A 171 14.00 0.13 5.87
N LEU A 172 13.46 0.68 6.96
CA LEU A 172 14.28 1.06 8.11
C LEU A 172 15.01 -0.14 8.72
N ALA A 173 14.40 -1.33 8.71
CA ALA A 173 15.05 -2.54 9.21
C ALA A 173 16.27 -2.93 8.34
N LYS A 174 16.14 -2.86 7.01
CA LYS A 174 17.25 -3.11 6.09
C LYS A 174 18.37 -2.07 6.29
N ALA A 175 18.00 -0.80 6.34
CA ALA A 175 18.95 0.29 6.55
C ALA A 175 19.69 0.17 7.89
N VAL A 176 19.02 -0.29 8.96
CA VAL A 176 19.67 -0.59 10.25
C VAL A 176 20.71 -1.70 10.11
N THR A 177 20.42 -2.76 9.35
CA THR A 177 21.39 -3.83 9.08
C THR A 177 22.60 -3.31 8.30
N ASP A 178 22.38 -2.43 7.32
CA ASP A 178 23.47 -1.84 6.55
C ASP A 178 24.31 -0.87 7.39
N GLU A 179 23.67 -0.03 8.19
CA GLU A 179 24.34 0.96 9.06
C GLU A 179 25.13 0.30 10.19
N GLN A 180 24.63 -0.81 10.72
CA GLN A 180 25.33 -1.62 11.70
C GLN A 180 26.74 -2.04 11.23
N SER A 181 26.93 -2.28 9.93
CA SER A 181 28.24 -2.65 9.39
C SER A 181 29.28 -1.52 9.46
N LYS A 182 28.83 -0.28 9.65
CA LYS A 182 29.67 0.93 9.72
C LYS A 182 30.00 1.34 11.15
N ILE A 183 29.30 0.79 12.14
CA ILE A 183 29.45 1.16 13.55
C ILE A 183 30.71 0.53 14.16
N SER A 184 31.46 1.35 14.90
CA SER A 184 32.75 0.96 15.49
C SER A 184 32.64 0.48 16.94
N THR A 185 31.55 0.82 17.65
CA THR A 185 31.36 0.48 19.07
C THR A 185 30.09 -0.31 19.32
N VAL A 186 30.13 -1.20 20.31
CA VAL A 186 29.00 -2.02 20.73
C VAL A 186 27.87 -1.16 21.32
N GLU A 187 28.21 -0.06 21.99
CA GLU A 187 27.26 0.88 22.57
C GLU A 187 26.46 1.63 21.49
N GLU A 188 27.11 2.10 20.42
CA GLU A 188 26.43 2.73 19.29
C GLU A 188 25.53 1.74 18.56
N GLU A 189 25.98 0.50 18.40
CA GLU A 189 25.21 -0.57 17.79
C GLU A 189 23.90 -0.81 18.57
N PHE A 190 23.98 -0.92 19.90
CA PHE A 190 22.77 -1.09 20.72
C PHE A 190 21.85 0.12 20.68
N ARG A 191 22.38 1.34 20.64
CA ARG A 191 21.57 2.55 20.50
C ARG A 191 20.82 2.57 19.17
N LEU A 192 21.47 2.21 18.07
CA LEU A 192 20.84 2.09 16.74
C LEU A 192 19.63 1.14 16.81
N PHE A 193 19.82 -0.07 17.35
CA PHE A 193 18.75 -1.04 17.53
C PHE A 193 17.62 -0.53 18.44
N GLU A 194 17.95 0.10 19.56
CA GLU A 194 16.97 0.61 20.52
C GLU A 194 16.10 1.71 19.90
N ARG A 195 16.69 2.64 19.16
CA ARG A 195 15.94 3.70 18.45
C ARG A 195 15.05 3.13 17.37
N TYR A 196 15.56 2.22 16.53
CA TYR A 196 14.73 1.53 15.54
C TYR A 196 13.56 0.79 16.20
N LEU A 197 13.82 -0.01 17.25
CA LEU A 197 12.79 -0.80 17.92
C LEU A 197 11.71 0.10 18.56
N ALA A 198 12.11 1.24 19.11
CA ALA A 198 11.17 2.20 19.68
C ALA A 198 10.25 2.80 18.60
N VAL A 199 10.83 3.29 17.49
CA VAL A 199 10.07 3.89 16.39
C VAL A 199 9.17 2.86 15.70
N ALA A 200 9.72 1.70 15.31
CA ALA A 200 8.99 0.67 14.61
C ALA A 200 7.83 0.10 15.46
N SER A 201 8.05 -0.09 16.77
CA SER A 201 6.99 -0.54 17.69
C SER A 201 5.90 0.52 17.85
N SER A 202 6.26 1.81 17.87
CA SER A 202 5.31 2.92 17.92
C SER A 202 4.42 2.96 16.67
N ILE A 203 5.02 2.86 15.47
CA ILE A 203 4.29 2.79 14.20
C ILE A 203 3.35 1.60 14.20
N ALA A 204 3.86 0.40 14.51
CA ALA A 204 3.05 -0.82 14.53
C ALA A 204 1.90 -0.76 15.54
N LEU A 205 2.13 -0.20 16.74
CA LEU A 205 1.09 0.00 17.75
C LEU A 205 0.02 0.95 17.22
N LYS A 206 0.42 2.11 16.70
CA LYS A 206 -0.52 3.11 16.18
C LYS A 206 -1.36 2.56 15.03
N LEU A 207 -0.74 1.82 14.12
CA LEU A 207 -1.44 1.17 13.00
C LEU A 207 -2.36 0.02 13.45
N SER A 208 -2.01 -0.67 14.53
CA SER A 208 -2.87 -1.71 15.10
C SER A 208 -4.18 -1.15 15.67
N GLU A 209 -4.20 0.10 16.10
CA GLU A 209 -5.44 0.79 16.50
C GLU A 209 -6.41 0.89 15.32
N TYR A 210 -5.95 0.95 14.07
CA TYR A 210 -6.86 0.98 12.91
C TYR A 210 -7.33 -0.41 12.46
N ARG A 211 -6.84 -1.49 13.06
CA ARG A 211 -7.16 -2.87 12.67
C ARG A 211 -8.62 -3.25 12.90
N HIS A 212 -9.24 -2.67 13.93
CA HIS A 212 -10.64 -2.92 14.30
C HIS A 212 -11.62 -2.03 13.56
N VAL A 213 -11.14 -1.01 12.84
CA VAL A 213 -11.99 -0.16 12.02
C VAL A 213 -12.45 -1.01 10.82
N PRO A 214 -13.75 -1.30 10.69
CA PRO A 214 -14.25 -2.15 9.61
C PRO A 214 -13.88 -1.56 8.25
N GLY A 215 -13.89 -2.38 7.20
CA GLY A 215 -13.43 -2.07 5.84
C GLY A 215 -13.97 -0.79 5.18
N TYR A 216 -14.84 0.00 5.82
CA TYR A 216 -15.26 1.32 5.38
C TYR A 216 -14.10 2.32 5.17
N VAL A 217 -13.05 2.26 6.00
CA VAL A 217 -11.85 3.09 5.77
C VAL A 217 -11.08 2.55 4.56
N ILE A 218 -10.88 1.23 4.49
CA ILE A 218 -10.19 0.56 3.38
C ILE A 218 -11.20 0.09 2.30
N ASN A 219 -12.06 1.01 1.85
CA ASN A 219 -12.94 0.87 0.68
C ASN A 219 -13.59 -0.54 0.50
N ASN A 220 -14.34 -0.97 1.52
CA ASN A 220 -15.35 -2.03 1.61
C ASN A 220 -15.06 -3.45 1.07
N ALA A 221 -13.82 -3.80 0.71
CA ALA A 221 -13.50 -5.18 0.33
C ALA A 221 -12.77 -5.94 1.45
N TYR A 222 -13.36 -7.06 1.91
CA TYR A 222 -12.74 -8.00 2.85
C TYR A 222 -11.28 -8.35 2.47
N GLY A 223 -11.01 -8.50 1.17
CA GLY A 223 -9.66 -8.77 0.66
C GLY A 223 -8.64 -7.67 0.95
N ARG A 224 -9.05 -6.39 0.92
CA ARG A 224 -8.15 -5.25 1.22
C ARG A 224 -7.81 -5.16 2.70
N TRP A 225 -8.77 -5.47 3.58
CA TRP A 225 -8.54 -5.59 5.03
C TRP A 225 -7.65 -6.79 5.37
N ALA A 226 -7.83 -7.93 4.70
CA ALA A 226 -6.98 -9.10 4.86
C ALA A 226 -5.53 -8.81 4.41
N ALA A 227 -5.35 -8.08 3.30
CA ALA A 227 -4.04 -7.63 2.84
C ALA A 227 -3.36 -6.69 3.85
N TYR A 228 -4.09 -5.71 4.40
CA TYR A 228 -3.58 -4.84 5.47
C TYR A 228 -3.15 -5.64 6.71
N THR A 229 -4.00 -6.56 7.18
CA THR A 229 -3.69 -7.40 8.35
C THR A 229 -2.47 -8.29 8.09
N THR A 230 -2.28 -8.75 6.86
CA THR A 230 -1.11 -9.54 6.46
C THR A 230 0.15 -8.69 6.48
N LYS A 231 0.14 -7.49 5.88
CA LYS A 231 1.27 -6.55 5.95
C LYS A 231 1.61 -6.18 7.41
N LEU A 232 0.61 -5.92 8.25
CA LEU A 232 0.84 -5.64 9.67
C LEU A 232 1.50 -6.83 10.40
N ARG A 233 1.11 -8.07 10.06
CA ARG A 233 1.78 -9.28 10.58
C ARG A 233 3.24 -9.36 10.13
N THR A 234 3.52 -9.03 8.87
CA THR A 234 4.90 -8.96 8.35
C THR A 234 5.71 -7.95 9.15
N VAL A 235 5.18 -6.75 9.39
CA VAL A 235 5.83 -5.71 10.22
C VAL A 235 6.15 -6.23 11.62
N TYR A 236 5.20 -6.89 12.30
CA TYR A 236 5.49 -7.52 13.60
C TYR A 236 6.59 -8.58 13.51
N GLY A 237 6.62 -9.35 12.42
CA GLY A 237 7.70 -10.31 12.13
C GLY A 237 9.06 -9.63 11.99
N THR A 238 9.14 -8.55 11.22
CA THR A 238 10.37 -7.75 11.04
C THR A 238 10.87 -7.19 12.38
N ILE A 239 9.98 -6.59 13.18
CA ILE A 239 10.34 -6.08 14.52
C ILE A 239 10.83 -7.21 15.43
N ALA A 240 10.15 -8.36 15.41
CA ALA A 240 10.54 -9.51 16.22
C ALA A 240 11.90 -10.09 15.80
N HIS A 241 12.22 -10.07 14.50
CA HIS A 241 13.51 -10.49 13.97
C HIS A 241 14.64 -9.59 14.48
N VAL A 242 14.52 -8.27 14.30
CA VAL A 242 15.52 -7.31 14.79
C VAL A 242 15.66 -7.37 16.31
N ARG A 243 14.56 -7.53 17.05
CA ARG A 243 14.58 -7.69 18.51
C ARG A 243 15.32 -8.95 18.95
N ARG A 244 15.17 -10.05 18.21
CA ARG A 244 15.89 -11.31 18.48
C ARG A 244 17.39 -11.10 18.30
N GLU A 245 17.79 -10.43 17.24
CA GLU A 245 19.20 -10.11 16.99
C GLU A 245 19.79 -9.23 18.10
N TYR A 246 19.12 -8.14 18.46
CA TYR A 246 19.49 -7.28 19.58
C TYR A 246 19.70 -8.09 20.88
N ASN A 247 18.76 -8.97 21.21
CA ASN A 247 18.85 -9.79 22.42
C ASN A 247 20.00 -10.80 22.38
N LEU A 248 20.26 -11.41 21.22
CA LEU A 248 21.38 -12.34 21.03
C LEU A 248 22.71 -11.62 21.28
N ARG A 249 22.90 -10.46 20.64
CA ARG A 249 24.11 -9.64 20.77
C ARG A 249 24.32 -9.18 22.21
N ARG A 250 23.24 -8.73 22.87
CA ARG A 250 23.28 -8.35 24.28
C ARG A 250 23.63 -9.52 25.20
N SER A 251 23.19 -10.73 24.88
CA SER A 251 23.57 -11.95 25.61
C SER A 251 25.07 -12.23 25.46
N ILE A 252 25.61 -12.15 24.24
CA ILE A 252 27.03 -12.34 23.95
C ILE A 252 27.89 -11.31 24.70
N GLN A 253 27.52 -10.03 24.67
CA GLN A 253 28.25 -8.98 25.39
C GLN A 253 28.30 -9.25 26.90
N ARG A 254 27.19 -9.72 27.50
CA ARG A 254 27.15 -10.09 28.93
C ARG A 254 28.07 -11.27 29.24
N MET A 255 28.13 -12.28 28.36
CA MET A 255 29.02 -13.43 28.54
C MET A 255 30.48 -13.01 28.46
N ILE A 256 30.86 -12.20 27.47
CA ILE A 256 32.23 -11.68 27.33
C ILE A 256 32.63 -10.89 28.57
N LYS A 257 31.76 -9.98 29.03
CA LYS A 257 32.00 -9.17 30.23
C LYS A 257 32.19 -10.05 31.47
N ALA A 258 31.33 -11.06 31.66
CA ALA A 258 31.44 -11.99 32.78
C ALA A 258 32.76 -12.80 32.74
N THR A 259 33.19 -13.21 31.54
CA THR A 259 34.47 -13.91 31.36
C THR A 259 35.66 -13.01 31.67
N ILE A 260 35.66 -11.77 31.18
CA ILE A 260 36.73 -10.80 31.47
C ILE A 260 36.83 -10.56 32.98
N THR A 261 35.70 -10.29 33.65
CA THR A 261 35.69 -10.09 35.11
C THR A 261 36.23 -11.30 35.86
N ARG A 262 35.87 -12.52 35.45
CA ARG A 262 36.44 -13.74 36.06
C ARG A 262 37.95 -13.86 35.86
N LEU A 263 38.46 -13.54 34.67
CA LEU A 263 39.89 -13.57 34.40
C LEU A 263 40.66 -12.49 35.17
N GLU A 264 40.06 -11.32 35.40
CA GLU A 264 40.61 -10.26 36.26
C GLU A 264 40.63 -10.67 37.73
N ASP A 265 39.63 -11.43 38.18
CA ASP A 265 39.52 -11.96 39.54
C ASP A 265 40.48 -13.15 39.78
N ASP A 266 40.69 -14.02 38.78
CA ASP A 266 41.59 -15.19 38.83
C ASP A 266 43.07 -14.81 38.57
N GLY A 267 43.34 -13.63 38.04
CA GLY A 267 44.67 -13.06 37.76
C GLY A 267 45.29 -12.27 38.92
N ARG A 268 44.68 -12.33 40.11
CA ARG A 268 45.24 -11.89 41.39
C ARG A 268 45.67 -13.08 42.25
#